data_AF-A0A183H7K5-F1
#
_entry.id   AF-A0A183H7K5-F1
#
_cell.length_a   1.000
_cell.length_b   1.000
_cell.length_c   1.000
_cell.angle_alpha   90.00
_cell.angle_beta   90.00
_cell.angle_gamma   90.00
#
_symmetry.space_group_name_H-M   'P 1'
#
loop_
_entity.id
_entity.type
_entity.pdbx_description
1 polymer ?
#
loop_
_entity_poly.entity_id
_entity_poly.type
_entity_poly.pdbx_seq_one_letter_code
_entity_poly.pdbx_strand_id
1 'polypeptide(L)'
;MKNGKFCAIEVIIALAEMSPDVLIGNIHRVIMKLLKECKNLRSTVSRAAISSFGILFENLRTIMDSDIEKVCLVLMQKAGDVTNAFIRDDATIALEKMIKYASLGRSLNALVAAGAK
;
A
#
# COMPACT_ATOMS: atom_id res chain seq x y z
N MET A 1 -15.94 17.60 -9.92
CA MET A 1 -15.06 17.01 -8.89
C MET A 1 -14.00 16.09 -9.54
N LYS A 2 -12.90 16.62 -10.07
CA LYS A 2 -11.88 15.80 -10.75
C LYS A 2 -10.84 15.17 -9.81
N ASN A 3 -10.77 15.50 -8.51
CA ASN A 3 -9.71 15.04 -7.59
C ASN A 3 -10.16 14.32 -6.31
N GLY A 4 -11.45 13.97 -6.17
CA GLY A 4 -11.99 13.44 -4.90
C GLY A 4 -11.29 12.18 -4.37
N LYS A 5 -10.86 11.28 -5.26
CA LYS A 5 -10.14 10.06 -4.85
C LYS A 5 -8.74 10.33 -4.32
N PHE A 6 -8.00 11.23 -4.97
CA PHE A 6 -6.67 11.61 -4.51
C PHE A 6 -6.76 12.25 -3.11
N CYS A 7 -7.65 13.24 -2.94
CA CYS A 7 -7.88 13.86 -1.64
C CYS A 7 -8.31 12.85 -0.56
N ALA A 8 -9.13 11.86 -0.91
CA ALA A 8 -9.51 10.81 0.04
C ALA A 8 -8.32 9.95 0.47
N ILE A 9 -7.38 9.64 -0.44
CA ILE A 9 -6.15 8.92 -0.11
C ILE A 9 -5.25 9.77 0.80
N GLU A 10 -5.09 11.05 0.51
CA GLU A 10 -4.34 11.99 1.37
C GLU A 10 -4.93 12.07 2.79
N VAL A 11 -6.25 12.04 2.92
CA VAL A 11 -6.91 11.98 4.24
C VAL A 11 -6.60 10.67 4.96
N ILE A 12 -6.58 9.52 4.25
CA ILE A 12 -6.19 8.24 4.85
C ILE A 12 -4.75 8.27 5.34
N ILE A 13 -3.84 8.87 4.55
CA ILE A 13 -2.44 9.08 4.91
C ILE A 13 -2.32 9.90 6.19
N ALA A 14 -2.98 11.06 6.23
CA ALA A 14 -2.96 11.95 7.40
C ALA A 14 -3.52 11.25 8.66
N LEU A 15 -4.60 10.47 8.52
CA LEU A 15 -5.15 9.68 9.62
C LEU A 15 -4.18 8.61 10.10
N ALA A 16 -3.46 7.94 9.20
CA ALA A 16 -2.47 6.94 9.58
C ALA A 16 -1.32 7.54 10.40
N GLU A 17 -0.88 8.76 10.06
CA GLU A 17 0.22 9.45 10.76
C GLU A 17 -0.22 10.09 12.07
N MET A 18 -1.42 10.69 12.13
CA MET A 18 -1.87 11.49 13.27
C MET A 18 -2.72 10.71 14.27
N SER A 19 -3.50 9.74 13.81
CA SER A 19 -4.50 9.01 14.62
C SER A 19 -4.75 7.60 14.06
N PRO A 20 -3.73 6.72 14.04
CA PRO A 20 -3.79 5.41 13.40
C PRO A 20 -4.92 4.52 13.93
N ASP A 21 -5.29 4.69 15.20
CA ASP A 21 -6.39 4.03 15.90
C ASP A 21 -7.74 4.17 15.19
N VAL A 22 -8.00 5.29 14.51
CA VAL A 22 -9.21 5.52 13.72
C VAL A 22 -9.32 4.53 12.56
N LEU A 23 -8.18 4.09 12.00
CA LEU A 23 -8.15 3.18 10.85
C LEU A 23 -8.21 1.71 11.26
N ILE A 24 -7.76 1.34 12.47
CA ILE A 24 -7.62 -0.06 12.90
C ILE A 24 -8.94 -0.83 12.77
N GLY A 25 -10.05 -0.25 13.23
CA GLY A 25 -11.37 -0.91 13.18
C GLY A 25 -11.91 -1.18 11.77
N ASN A 26 -11.35 -0.53 10.75
CA ASN A 26 -11.80 -0.66 9.35
C ASN A 26 -10.64 -0.98 8.40
N ILE A 27 -9.48 -1.43 8.91
CA ILE A 27 -8.25 -1.47 8.14
C ILE A 27 -8.36 -2.36 6.91
N HIS A 28 -8.98 -3.53 7.03
CA HIS A 28 -9.23 -4.42 5.89
C HIS A 28 -9.95 -3.69 4.73
N ARG A 29 -11.01 -2.94 5.06
CA ARG A 29 -11.79 -2.20 4.07
C ARG A 29 -10.97 -1.09 3.43
N VAL A 30 -10.14 -0.39 4.21
CA VAL A 30 -9.22 0.64 3.72
C VAL A 30 -8.22 0.02 2.74
N ILE A 31 -7.56 -1.08 3.11
CA ILE A 31 -6.62 -1.81 2.26
C ILE A 31 -7.30 -2.23 0.95
N MET A 32 -8.47 -2.86 1.00
CA MET A 32 -9.17 -3.32 -0.22
C MET A 32 -9.52 -2.16 -1.16
N LYS A 33 -9.89 -0.99 -0.61
CA LYS A 33 -10.16 0.20 -1.42
C LYS A 33 -8.90 0.77 -2.03
N LEU A 34 -7.79 0.86 -1.28
CA LEU A 34 -6.51 1.33 -1.80
C LEU A 34 -5.95 0.40 -2.89
N LEU A 35 -6.04 -0.93 -2.72
CA LEU A 35 -5.63 -1.89 -3.75
C LEU A 35 -6.37 -1.70 -5.06
N LYS A 36 -7.66 -1.34 -5.01
CA LYS A 36 -8.42 -0.98 -6.21
C LYS A 36 -7.86 0.27 -6.89
N GLU A 37 -7.46 1.27 -6.11
CA GLU A 37 -6.92 2.52 -6.62
C GLU A 37 -5.47 2.41 -7.13
N CYS A 38 -4.69 1.41 -6.72
CA CYS A 38 -3.39 1.10 -7.35
C CYS A 38 -3.51 0.73 -8.84
N LYS A 39 -4.70 0.33 -9.30
CA LYS A 39 -4.98 0.02 -10.72
C LYS A 39 -5.68 1.19 -11.44
N ASN A 40 -5.73 2.38 -10.82
CA ASN A 40 -6.40 3.53 -11.41
C ASN A 40 -5.67 4.02 -12.67
N LEU A 41 -6.43 4.36 -13.71
CA LEU A 41 -5.91 4.87 -14.98
C LEU A 41 -5.20 6.22 -14.84
N ARG A 42 -5.53 6.99 -13.80
CA ARG A 42 -4.81 8.22 -13.49
C ARG A 42 -3.60 7.90 -12.65
N SER A 43 -2.41 8.12 -13.23
CA SER A 43 -1.13 7.89 -12.57
C SER A 43 -1.02 8.56 -11.21
N THR A 44 -1.53 9.78 -11.03
CA THR A 44 -1.49 10.48 -9.73
C THR A 44 -2.27 9.78 -8.63
N VAL A 45 -3.45 9.22 -8.95
CA VAL A 45 -4.26 8.47 -7.97
C VAL A 45 -3.63 7.11 -7.68
N SER A 46 -3.13 6.44 -8.72
CA SER A 46 -2.44 5.15 -8.59
C SER A 46 -1.20 5.27 -7.70
N ARG A 47 -0.34 6.26 -8.00
CA ARG A 47 0.87 6.56 -7.22
C ARG A 47 0.53 6.88 -5.77
N ALA A 48 -0.44 7.78 -5.52
CA ALA A 48 -0.88 8.09 -4.15
C ALA A 48 -1.35 6.84 -3.39
N ALA A 49 -2.12 5.96 -4.04
CA ALA A 49 -2.56 4.71 -3.42
C ALA A 49 -1.37 3.78 -3.10
N ILE A 50 -0.39 3.68 -3.99
CA ILE A 50 0.83 2.89 -3.78
C ILE A 50 1.65 3.45 -2.62
N SER A 51 1.98 4.76 -2.64
CA SER A 51 2.75 5.41 -1.59
C SER A 51 2.05 5.34 -0.22
N SER A 52 0.71 5.39 -0.20
CA SER A 52 -0.05 5.26 1.04
C SER A 52 0.21 3.95 1.77
N PHE A 53 0.46 2.83 1.06
CA PHE A 53 0.77 1.56 1.71
C PHE A 53 2.07 1.63 2.51
N GLY A 54 3.08 2.34 2.01
CA GLY A 54 4.31 2.55 2.76
C GLY A 54 4.06 3.26 4.09
N ILE A 55 3.21 4.29 4.09
CA ILE A 55 2.84 5.05 5.30
C ILE A 55 2.00 4.19 6.25
N LEU A 56 1.07 3.38 5.72
CA LEU A 56 0.29 2.44 6.51
C LEU A 56 1.16 1.38 7.18
N PHE A 57 2.15 0.82 6.47
CA PHE A 57 3.10 -0.12 7.09
C PHE A 57 3.90 0.53 8.21
N GLU A 58 4.36 1.76 8.01
CA GLU A 58 5.14 2.50 9.01
C GLU A 58 4.37 2.79 10.30
N ASN A 59 3.10 3.18 10.19
CA ASN A 59 2.29 3.62 11.32
C ASN A 59 1.41 2.53 11.93
N LEU A 60 0.87 1.61 11.13
CA LEU A 60 -0.02 0.53 11.59
C LEU A 60 0.74 -0.80 11.80
N ARG A 61 1.92 -0.96 11.20
CA ARG A 61 2.85 -2.07 11.45
C ARG A 61 2.17 -3.44 11.33
N THR A 62 2.21 -4.26 12.38
CA THR A 62 1.68 -5.63 12.39
C THR A 62 0.17 -5.71 12.21
N ILE A 63 -0.58 -4.62 12.38
CA ILE A 63 -2.00 -4.57 12.01
C ILE A 63 -2.20 -4.86 10.51
N MET A 64 -1.23 -4.45 9.67
CA MET A 64 -1.24 -4.71 8.23
C MET A 64 -1.01 -6.19 7.87
N ASP A 65 -0.52 -7.02 8.80
CA ASP A 65 -0.19 -8.43 8.56
C ASP A 65 -1.41 -9.28 8.14
N SER A 66 -2.62 -8.80 8.42
CA SER A 66 -3.88 -9.45 8.05
C SER A 66 -4.09 -9.54 6.54
N ASP A 67 -3.65 -8.54 5.78
CA ASP A 67 -3.82 -8.45 4.33
C ASP A 67 -2.50 -8.28 3.57
N ILE A 68 -1.37 -8.44 4.26
CA ILE A 68 -0.02 -8.21 3.72
C ILE A 68 0.27 -8.98 2.43
N GLU A 69 -0.23 -10.22 2.28
CA GLU A 69 -0.03 -11.02 1.06
C GLU A 69 -0.65 -10.38 -0.18
N LYS A 70 -1.84 -9.78 -0.05
CA LYS A 70 -2.53 -9.10 -1.16
C LYS A 70 -1.82 -7.79 -1.51
N VAL A 71 -1.38 -7.06 -0.48
CA VAL A 71 -0.65 -5.80 -0.65
C VAL A 71 0.69 -6.06 -1.32
N CYS A 72 1.46 -7.01 -0.81
CA CYS A 72 2.74 -7.43 -1.37
C CYS A 72 2.62 -7.81 -2.85
N LEU A 73 1.65 -8.65 -3.20
CA LEU A 73 1.42 -9.06 -4.59
C LEU A 73 1.20 -7.86 -5.53
N VAL A 74 0.33 -6.92 -5.14
CA VAL A 74 0.05 -5.74 -5.98
C VAL A 74 1.27 -4.82 -6.05
N LEU A 75 1.99 -4.62 -4.95
CA LEU A 75 3.19 -3.78 -4.94
C LEU A 75 4.31 -4.41 -5.79
N MET A 76 4.54 -5.73 -5.73
CA MET A 76 5.51 -6.41 -6.59
C MET A 76 5.16 -6.28 -8.08
N GLN A 77 3.88 -6.45 -8.44
CA GLN A 77 3.40 -6.21 -9.80
C GLN A 77 3.67 -4.77 -10.26
N LYS A 78 3.53 -3.79 -9.35
CA LYS A 78 3.79 -2.37 -9.65
C LYS A 78 5.27 -2.03 -9.69
N ALA A 79 6.10 -2.65 -8.87
CA ALA A 79 7.55 -2.55 -8.93
C ALA A 79 8.10 -3.10 -10.26
N GLY A 80 7.44 -4.08 -10.86
CA GLY A 80 7.75 -4.61 -12.19
C GLY A 80 7.16 -3.82 -13.37
N ASP A 81 6.44 -2.72 -13.15
CA ASP A 81 5.73 -1.99 -14.21
C ASP A 81 6.72 -1.24 -15.14
N VAL A 82 6.97 -1.77 -16.34
CA VAL A 82 7.92 -1.18 -17.29
C VAL A 82 7.50 0.20 -17.82
N THR A 83 6.23 0.57 -17.72
CA THR A 83 5.66 1.75 -18.39
C THR A 83 5.90 3.06 -17.65
N ASN A 84 6.11 3.02 -16.33
CA ASN A 84 6.22 4.23 -15.50
C ASN A 84 7.22 4.06 -14.37
N ALA A 85 8.37 4.72 -14.49
CA ALA A 85 9.44 4.67 -13.48
C ALA A 85 8.96 5.12 -12.09
N PHE A 86 8.16 6.18 -12.00
CA PHE A 86 7.68 6.68 -10.72
C PHE A 86 6.76 5.68 -10.00
N ILE A 87 5.95 4.91 -10.75
CA ILE A 87 5.12 3.85 -10.15
C ILE A 87 6.02 2.74 -9.58
N ARG A 88 7.07 2.35 -10.31
CA ARG A 88 8.02 1.34 -9.83
C ARG A 88 8.76 1.80 -8.57
N ASP A 89 9.21 3.05 -8.57
CA ASP A 89 9.96 3.63 -7.45
C ASP A 89 9.06 3.71 -6.20
N ASP A 90 7.85 4.25 -6.34
CA ASP A 90 6.89 4.33 -5.23
C ASP A 90 6.53 2.94 -4.68
N ALA A 91 6.39 1.94 -5.57
CA ALA A 91 6.08 0.56 -5.17
C ALA A 91 7.25 -0.12 -4.46
N THR A 92 8.48 0.11 -4.93
CA THR A 92 9.70 -0.39 -4.29
C THR A 92 9.85 0.19 -2.89
N ILE A 93 9.66 1.51 -2.74
CA ILE A 93 9.70 2.18 -1.42
C ILE A 93 8.63 1.60 -0.49
N ALA A 94 7.41 1.34 -0.99
CA ALA A 94 6.35 0.73 -0.18
C ALA A 94 6.70 -0.70 0.26
N LEU A 95 7.33 -1.51 -0.60
CA LEU A 95 7.83 -2.85 -0.26
C LEU A 95 8.94 -2.80 0.79
N GLU A 96 9.87 -1.86 0.69
CA GLU A 96 10.92 -1.67 1.70
C GLU A 96 10.33 -1.33 3.07
N LYS A 97 9.35 -0.42 3.11
CA LYS A 97 8.63 -0.09 4.34
C LYS A 97 7.83 -1.29 4.89
N MET A 98 7.24 -2.11 4.04
CA MET A 98 6.60 -3.36 4.44
C MET A 98 7.60 -4.27 5.19
N ILE A 99 8.76 -4.53 4.60
CA ILE A 99 9.79 -5.40 5.22
C ILE A 99 10.29 -4.81 6.54
N LYS A 100 10.44 -3.48 6.61
CA LYS A 100 10.96 -2.78 7.78
C LYS A 100 9.99 -2.78 8.97
N TYR A 101 8.68 -2.67 8.73
CA TYR A 101 7.72 -2.38 9.79
C TYR A 101 6.67 -3.47 10.05
N ALA A 102 6.41 -4.35 9.08
CA ALA A 102 5.53 -5.50 9.28
C ALA A 102 6.27 -6.68 9.92
N SER A 103 5.55 -7.76 10.26
CA SER A 103 6.20 -8.95 10.82
C SER A 103 7.11 -9.62 9.80
N LEU A 104 8.40 -9.80 10.12
CA LEU A 104 9.40 -10.36 9.22
C LEU A 104 8.96 -11.69 8.58
N GLY A 105 8.44 -12.63 9.38
CA GLY A 105 7.98 -13.93 8.87
C GLY A 105 6.79 -13.81 7.92
N ARG A 106 5.88 -12.84 8.15
CA ARG A 106 4.74 -12.59 7.27
C ARG A 106 5.19 -11.91 5.98
N SER A 107 6.09 -10.93 6.06
CA SER A 107 6.71 -10.26 4.91
C SER A 107 7.45 -11.24 4.01
N LEU A 108 8.28 -12.11 4.59
CA LEU A 108 9.01 -13.15 3.84
C LEU A 108 8.04 -14.10 3.11
N ASN A 109 7.06 -14.64 3.83
CA ASN A 109 6.07 -15.53 3.23
C ASN A 109 5.28 -14.85 2.11
N ALA A 110 4.89 -13.59 2.31
CA ALA A 110 4.18 -12.80 1.30
C ALA A 110 5.04 -12.58 0.05
N LEU A 111 6.32 -12.25 0.19
CA LEU A 111 7.25 -12.07 -0.94
C LEU A 111 7.45 -13.37 -1.73
N VAL A 112 7.68 -14.49 -1.03
CA VAL A 112 7.84 -15.81 -1.68
C VAL A 112 6.56 -16.20 -2.42
N ALA A 113 5.40 -16.05 -1.77
CA ALA A 113 4.11 -16.39 -2.37
C ALA A 113 3.75 -15.48 -3.55
N ALA A 114 4.13 -14.21 -3.51
CA ALA A 114 3.90 -13.26 -4.60
C ALA A 114 4.84 -13.49 -5.78
N GLY A 115 6.12 -13.82 -5.53
CA GLY A 115 7.09 -14.12 -6.59
C GLY A 115 6.87 -15.48 -7.28
N ALA A 116 6.14 -16.39 -6.64
CA ALA A 116 5.73 -17.67 -7.24
C ALA A 116 4.52 -17.56 -8.19
N LYS A 117 3.90 -16.38 -8.29
CA LYS A 117 2.71 -16.11 -9.12
C LYS A 117 3.09 -15.31 -10.36
#